data_AF-A0ABD1A0B7-F1
#
_entry.id   AF-A0ABD1A0B7-F1
#
_cell.length_a   1.000
_cell.length_b   1.000
_cell.length_c   1.000
_cell.angle_alpha   90.00
_cell.angle_beta   90.00
_cell.angle_gamma   90.00
#
_symmetry.space_group_name_H-M   'P 1'
#
loop_
_entity.id
_entity.type
_entity.pdbx_description
1 polymer ?
#
loop_
_entity_poly.entity_id
_entity_poly.type
_entity_poly.pdbx_seq_one_letter_code
_entity_poly.pdbx_strand_id
1 'polypeptide(L)'
;MFKVLGEVVNHVAYEMLVYQREKWDDLRDYTVSQSKIEFQRAVYIFQCLTMPLPVDDFVIPVLDNLLPEIITRLNPPREYLVDNICWVLAFTGAFCAAINLIETPSHAESVNEITNKMIDSVRELVERKMEVGLVRRAFRDLEIIVKKQMEWYNKSEYKFLKCLLWRLYPIQDMKWESKIVLWRINVIVERGVEEEAKKRPSDEFDWQNQDEDEDDEDEDEDENE
;
A
#
# COMPACT_ATOMS: atom_id res chain seq x y z
N MET A 1 10.71 13.88 7.75
CA MET A 1 10.08 15.21 7.76
C MET A 1 8.58 14.99 8.00
N PHE A 2 7.86 15.89 8.67
CA PHE A 2 6.41 15.79 8.99
C PHE A 2 5.95 14.78 10.06
N LYS A 3 6.84 14.13 10.82
CA LYS A 3 6.47 13.08 11.78
C LYS A 3 5.36 13.48 12.78
N VAL A 4 5.54 14.63 13.46
CA VAL A 4 4.55 15.11 14.43
C VAL A 4 3.21 15.42 13.75
N LEU A 5 3.25 16.02 12.55
CA LEU A 5 2.04 16.31 11.78
C LEU A 5 1.31 15.02 11.41
N GLY A 6 2.02 14.00 10.91
CA GLY A 6 1.43 12.72 10.55
C GLY A 6 0.83 11.99 11.75
N GLU A 7 1.49 12.01 12.90
CA GLU A 7 0.96 11.42 14.14
C GLU A 7 -0.32 12.11 14.61
N VAL A 8 -0.35 13.45 14.62
CA VAL A 8 -1.52 14.23 15.00
C VAL A 8 -2.67 14.00 14.01
N VAL A 9 -2.42 14.09 12.71
CA VAL A 9 -3.46 13.91 11.68
C VAL A 9 -4.03 12.49 11.75
N ASN A 10 -3.19 11.46 11.88
CA ASN A 10 -3.66 10.09 12.02
C ASN A 10 -4.53 9.91 13.27
N HIS A 11 -4.13 10.48 14.40
CA HIS A 11 -4.91 10.37 15.64
C HIS A 11 -6.29 11.04 15.49
N VAL A 12 -6.34 12.27 14.97
CA VAL A 12 -7.61 12.97 14.74
C VAL A 12 -8.45 12.23 13.71
N ALA A 13 -7.85 11.70 12.64
CA ALA A 13 -8.56 10.96 11.61
C ALA A 13 -9.17 9.68 12.17
N TYR A 14 -8.44 8.99 13.05
CA TYR A 14 -8.94 7.80 13.72
C TYR A 14 -10.18 8.12 14.57
N GLU A 15 -10.10 9.17 15.39
CA GLU A 15 -11.24 9.60 16.20
C GLU A 15 -12.46 9.98 15.35
N MET A 16 -12.26 10.74 14.28
CA MET A 16 -13.35 11.22 13.43
C MET A 16 -13.96 10.08 12.58
N LEU A 17 -13.12 9.33 11.86
CA LEU A 17 -13.59 8.35 10.87
C LEU A 17 -14.05 7.04 11.52
N VAL A 18 -13.38 6.59 12.57
CA VAL A 18 -13.64 5.28 13.19
C VAL A 18 -14.66 5.38 14.32
N TYR A 19 -14.45 6.30 15.27
CA TYR A 19 -15.32 6.43 16.44
C TYR A 19 -16.55 7.29 16.18
N GLN A 20 -16.37 8.46 15.55
CA GLN A 20 -17.49 9.37 15.28
C GLN A 20 -18.23 9.03 13.98
N ARG A 21 -17.61 8.26 13.09
CA ARG A 21 -18.13 7.92 11.75
C ARG A 21 -18.50 9.15 10.92
N GLU A 22 -17.79 10.26 11.15
CA GLU A 22 -17.96 11.49 10.40
C GLU A 22 -17.06 11.49 9.15
N LYS A 23 -17.49 12.15 8.08
CA LYS A 23 -16.64 12.37 6.91
C LYS A 23 -15.67 13.51 7.20
N TRP A 24 -14.39 13.34 6.87
CA TRP A 24 -13.40 14.42 6.97
C TRP A 24 -13.11 15.05 5.61
N ASP A 25 -14.13 15.75 5.08
CA ASP A 25 -14.06 16.40 3.76
C ASP A 25 -12.90 17.41 3.68
N ASP A 26 -12.63 18.16 4.74
CA ASP A 26 -11.53 19.14 4.77
C ASP A 26 -10.15 18.48 4.57
N LEU A 27 -9.91 17.29 5.15
CA LEU A 27 -8.64 16.57 4.99
C LEU A 27 -8.51 16.02 3.57
N ARG A 28 -9.62 15.50 3.01
CA ARG A 28 -9.68 15.06 1.62
C ARG A 28 -9.35 16.21 0.68
N ASP A 29 -10.09 17.32 0.79
CA ASP A 29 -9.97 18.48 -0.10
C ASP A 29 -8.59 19.14 0.04
N TYR A 30 -8.05 19.18 1.25
CA TYR A 30 -6.65 19.57 1.47
C TYR A 30 -5.70 18.66 0.71
N THR A 31 -5.78 17.34 0.90
CA THR A 31 -4.87 16.38 0.26
C THR A 31 -4.96 16.49 -1.27
N VAL A 32 -6.17 16.53 -1.82
CA VAL A 32 -6.45 16.72 -3.25
C VAL A 32 -5.79 18.01 -3.78
N SER A 33 -6.03 19.14 -3.13
CA SER A 33 -5.48 20.44 -3.57
C SER A 33 -3.96 20.49 -3.52
N GLN A 34 -3.36 19.76 -2.57
CA GLN A 34 -1.91 19.77 -2.34
C GLN A 34 -1.14 18.67 -3.10
N SER A 35 -1.81 17.67 -3.68
CA SER A 35 -1.15 16.55 -4.40
C SER A 35 -0.11 17.00 -5.42
N LYS A 36 -0.37 18.10 -6.15
CA LYS A 36 0.55 18.67 -7.15
C LYS A 36 1.51 19.73 -6.60
N ILE A 37 1.06 20.52 -5.62
CA ILE A 37 1.79 21.69 -5.11
C ILE A 37 2.79 21.27 -4.03
N GLU A 38 2.32 20.55 -3.02
CA GLU A 38 3.10 20.05 -1.89
C GLU A 38 3.09 18.52 -1.86
N PHE A 39 3.37 17.87 -3.00
CA PHE A 39 3.30 16.40 -3.16
C PHE A 39 3.85 15.63 -1.95
N GLN A 40 5.08 15.95 -1.52
CA GLN A 40 5.75 15.24 -0.43
C GLN A 40 4.94 15.28 0.86
N ARG A 41 4.27 16.40 1.15
CA ARG A 41 3.44 16.57 2.33
C ARG A 41 2.10 15.86 2.16
N ALA A 42 1.46 16.01 1.00
CA ALA A 42 0.19 15.35 0.70
C ALA A 42 0.31 13.82 0.78
N VAL A 43 1.30 13.24 0.07
CA VAL A 43 1.54 11.79 0.12
C VAL A 43 1.97 11.33 1.51
N TYR A 44 2.75 12.14 2.24
CA TYR A 44 3.15 11.82 3.60
C TYR A 44 1.96 11.77 4.56
N ILE A 45 1.01 12.70 4.43
CA ILE A 45 -0.22 12.70 5.23
C ILE A 45 -1.05 11.48 4.87
N PHE A 46 -1.26 11.21 3.58
CA PHE A 46 -2.02 10.05 3.10
C PHE A 46 -1.48 8.73 3.66
N GLN A 47 -0.17 8.47 3.54
CA GLN A 47 0.43 7.23 4.08
C GLN A 47 0.38 7.12 5.61
N CYS A 48 0.15 8.24 6.32
CA CYS A 48 0.03 8.23 7.78
C CYS A 48 -1.36 7.80 8.23
N LEU A 49 -2.36 7.80 7.34
CA LEU A 49 -3.71 7.31 7.64
C LEU A 49 -3.67 5.79 7.63
N THR A 50 -3.55 5.20 8.82
CA THR A 50 -3.35 3.75 8.97
C THR A 50 -4.61 2.98 9.37
N MET A 51 -5.77 3.60 9.27
CA MET A 51 -7.09 3.00 9.46
C MET A 51 -7.76 2.70 8.12
N PRO A 52 -8.83 1.89 8.10
CA PRO A 52 -9.71 1.80 6.93
C PRO A 52 -10.27 3.17 6.56
N LEU A 53 -10.19 3.53 5.28
CA LEU A 53 -10.68 4.80 4.76
C LEU A 53 -11.94 4.57 3.92
N PRO A 54 -12.93 5.48 3.97
CA PRO A 54 -14.09 5.41 3.08
C PRO A 54 -13.66 5.47 1.61
N VAL A 55 -13.89 4.39 0.86
CA VAL A 55 -13.36 4.25 -0.50
C VAL A 55 -13.90 5.33 -1.43
N ASP A 56 -15.23 5.42 -1.57
CA ASP A 56 -15.88 6.34 -2.52
C ASP A 56 -15.74 7.81 -2.12
N ASP A 57 -15.87 8.09 -0.81
CA ASP A 57 -15.93 9.47 -0.31
C ASP A 57 -14.55 10.09 -0.05
N PHE A 58 -13.51 9.27 0.14
CA PHE A 58 -12.18 9.74 0.53
C PHE A 58 -11.08 9.18 -0.36
N VAL A 59 -10.95 7.86 -0.48
CA VAL A 59 -9.82 7.22 -1.18
C VAL A 59 -9.81 7.58 -2.66
N ILE A 60 -10.93 7.37 -3.37
CA ILE A 60 -11.03 7.61 -4.82
C ILE A 60 -10.72 9.09 -5.15
N PRO A 61 -11.38 10.09 -4.54
CA PRO A 61 -11.07 11.50 -4.83
C PRO A 61 -9.60 11.89 -4.58
N VAL A 62 -8.99 11.36 -3.51
CA VAL A 62 -7.59 11.61 -3.18
C VAL A 62 -6.68 10.97 -4.22
N LEU A 63 -6.92 9.70 -4.57
CA LEU A 63 -6.06 8.94 -5.47
C LEU A 63 -6.20 9.37 -6.93
N ASP A 64 -7.35 9.85 -7.39
CA ASP A 64 -7.52 10.47 -8.71
C ASP A 64 -6.50 11.60 -8.96
N ASN A 65 -6.11 12.30 -7.89
CA ASN A 65 -5.17 13.42 -7.94
C ASN A 65 -3.74 13.02 -7.55
N LEU A 66 -3.59 12.12 -6.58
CA LEU A 66 -2.30 11.75 -6.01
C LEU A 66 -1.59 10.65 -6.83
N LEU A 67 -2.34 9.70 -7.40
CA LEU A 67 -1.80 8.55 -8.11
C LEU A 67 -0.94 8.93 -9.33
N PRO A 68 -1.35 9.88 -10.21
CA PRO A 68 -0.51 10.30 -11.33
C PRO A 68 0.84 10.88 -10.87
N GLU A 69 0.83 11.62 -9.77
CA GLU A 69 2.03 12.22 -9.19
C GLU A 69 2.93 11.17 -8.55
N ILE A 70 2.36 10.13 -7.92
CA ILE A 70 3.07 8.96 -7.40
C ILE A 70 3.74 8.19 -8.55
N ILE A 71 2.98 7.79 -9.58
CA ILE A 71 3.48 7.02 -10.72
C ILE A 71 4.65 7.76 -11.40
N THR A 72 4.51 9.07 -11.58
CA THR A 72 5.57 9.93 -12.13
C THR A 72 6.84 9.92 -11.27
N ARG A 73 6.69 9.93 -9.93
CA ARG A 73 7.81 9.98 -8.98
C ARG A 73 8.38 8.61 -8.61
N LEU A 74 7.71 7.53 -8.99
CA LEU A 74 8.27 6.18 -8.97
C LEU A 74 9.35 5.98 -10.04
N ASN A 75 9.51 6.88 -11.01
CA ASN A 75 10.64 6.82 -11.93
C ASN A 75 11.96 6.99 -11.14
N PRO A 76 12.89 6.01 -11.21
CA PRO A 76 14.10 6.04 -10.40
C PRO A 76 14.95 7.28 -10.65
N PRO A 77 15.44 7.94 -9.59
CA PRO A 77 16.40 9.03 -9.74
C PRO A 77 17.66 8.57 -10.49
N ARG A 78 18.21 9.48 -11.29
CA ARG A 78 19.46 9.24 -12.05
C ARG A 78 20.71 9.58 -11.24
N GLU A 79 20.58 10.49 -10.27
CA GLU A 79 21.70 11.02 -9.49
C GLU A 79 21.53 10.75 -8.00
N TYR A 80 22.62 10.38 -7.33
CA TYR A 80 22.61 10.05 -5.90
C TYR A 80 22.50 11.29 -4.98
N LEU A 81 22.83 12.48 -5.50
CA LEU A 81 23.02 13.71 -4.72
C LEU A 81 21.74 14.53 -4.51
N VAL A 82 20.65 14.21 -5.20
CA VAL A 82 19.34 14.85 -4.98
C VAL A 82 18.70 14.24 -3.73
N ASP A 83 17.97 15.03 -2.95
CA ASP A 83 17.15 14.50 -1.85
C ASP A 83 16.11 13.53 -2.41
N ASN A 84 16.48 12.26 -2.44
CA ASN A 84 15.70 11.19 -3.04
C ASN A 84 14.54 10.73 -2.13
N ILE A 85 14.22 11.51 -1.09
CA ILE A 85 13.03 11.34 -0.25
C ILE A 85 11.75 11.30 -1.08
N CYS A 86 11.72 12.02 -2.21
CA CYS A 86 10.59 12.05 -3.12
C CYS A 86 10.23 10.65 -3.64
N TRP A 87 11.25 9.87 -4.04
CA TRP A 87 11.05 8.50 -4.50
C TRP A 87 10.60 7.58 -3.36
N VAL A 88 11.22 7.72 -2.17
CA VAL A 88 10.83 6.94 -0.98
C VAL A 88 9.36 7.16 -0.65
N LEU A 89 8.92 8.41 -0.63
CA LEU A 89 7.53 8.80 -0.37
C LEU A 89 6.58 8.33 -1.47
N ALA A 90 7.00 8.38 -2.74
CA ALA A 90 6.22 7.81 -3.83
C ALA A 90 6.07 6.29 -3.69
N PHE A 91 7.13 5.58 -3.30
CA PHE A 91 7.09 4.14 -3.09
C PHE A 91 6.15 3.72 -1.94
N THR A 92 6.22 4.40 -0.80
CA THR A 92 5.33 4.10 0.33
C THR A 92 3.90 4.58 0.09
N GLY A 93 3.72 5.72 -0.58
CA GLY A 93 2.41 6.19 -1.02
C GLY A 93 1.76 5.25 -2.02
N ALA A 94 2.56 4.69 -2.96
CA ALA A 94 2.11 3.70 -3.93
C ALA A 94 1.59 2.42 -3.26
N PHE A 95 2.31 1.93 -2.25
CA PHE A 95 1.85 0.81 -1.44
C PHE A 95 0.49 1.12 -0.77
N CYS A 96 0.38 2.28 -0.11
CA CYS A 96 -0.87 2.67 0.55
C CYS A 96 -2.02 2.81 -0.45
N ALA A 97 -1.76 3.35 -1.65
CA ALA A 97 -2.75 3.48 -2.71
C ALA A 97 -3.23 2.10 -3.20
N ALA A 98 -2.30 1.18 -3.46
CA ALA A 98 -2.63 -0.17 -3.92
C ALA A 98 -3.44 -0.94 -2.88
N ILE A 99 -3.04 -0.89 -1.60
CA ILE A 99 -3.77 -1.52 -0.49
C ILE A 99 -5.19 -0.97 -0.37
N ASN A 100 -5.38 0.36 -0.41
CA ASN A 100 -6.71 0.95 -0.26
C ASN A 100 -7.62 0.74 -1.49
N LEU A 101 -7.07 0.34 -2.64
CA LEU A 101 -7.82 0.13 -3.90
C LEU A 101 -7.95 -1.35 -4.28
N ILE A 102 -7.35 -2.28 -3.54
CA ILE A 102 -7.25 -3.69 -3.96
C ILE A 102 -8.64 -4.34 -4.15
N GLU A 103 -9.61 -3.95 -3.33
CA GLU A 103 -10.99 -4.44 -3.39
C GLU A 103 -11.89 -3.56 -4.26
N THR A 104 -11.34 -2.57 -4.96
CA THR A 104 -12.10 -1.67 -5.84
C THR A 104 -11.99 -2.14 -7.29
N PRO A 105 -12.99 -2.83 -7.85
CA PRO A 105 -12.85 -3.46 -9.17
C PRO A 105 -12.58 -2.44 -10.29
N SER A 106 -13.17 -1.24 -10.18
CA SER A 106 -12.96 -0.14 -11.12
C SER A 106 -11.51 0.37 -11.17
N HIS A 107 -10.69 0.02 -10.18
CA HIS A 107 -9.29 0.45 -10.06
C HIS A 107 -8.29 -0.71 -10.16
N ALA A 108 -8.73 -1.93 -10.50
CA ALA A 108 -7.85 -3.09 -10.61
C ALA A 108 -6.67 -2.86 -11.58
N GLU A 109 -6.91 -2.19 -12.71
CA GLU A 109 -5.86 -1.81 -13.66
C GLU A 109 -4.85 -0.84 -13.03
N SER A 110 -5.32 0.15 -12.27
CA SER A 110 -4.47 1.12 -11.57
C SER A 110 -3.61 0.44 -10.50
N VAL A 111 -4.17 -0.52 -9.74
CA VAL A 111 -3.42 -1.32 -8.76
C VAL A 111 -2.34 -2.14 -9.45
N ASN A 112 -2.63 -2.70 -10.62
CA ASN A 112 -1.64 -3.45 -11.41
C ASN A 112 -0.54 -2.58 -11.99
N GLU A 113 -0.90 -1.43 -12.58
CA GLU A 113 0.06 -0.48 -13.09
C GLU A 113 1.03 -0.04 -11.99
N ILE A 114 0.50 0.42 -10.84
CA ILE A 114 1.34 0.96 -9.77
C ILE A 114 2.22 -0.12 -9.13
N THR A 115 1.70 -1.33 -8.95
CA THR A 115 2.46 -2.45 -8.37
C THR A 115 3.61 -2.86 -9.27
N ASN A 116 3.37 -3.00 -10.58
CA ASN A 116 4.44 -3.30 -11.53
C ASN A 116 5.48 -2.17 -11.56
N LYS A 117 5.02 -0.91 -11.57
CA LYS A 117 5.90 0.26 -11.53
C LYS A 117 6.79 0.28 -10.29
N MET A 118 6.25 -0.06 -9.11
CA MET A 118 7.04 -0.18 -7.88
C MET A 118 8.15 -1.23 -8.00
N ILE A 119 7.82 -2.41 -8.54
CA ILE A 119 8.77 -3.54 -8.67
C ILE A 119 9.86 -3.19 -9.67
N ASP A 120 9.51 -2.68 -10.84
CA ASP A 120 10.46 -2.28 -11.88
C ASP A 120 11.38 -1.17 -11.39
N SER A 121 10.83 -0.22 -10.64
CA SER A 121 11.58 0.88 -10.04
C SER A 121 12.63 0.40 -9.03
N VAL A 122 12.28 -0.57 -8.17
CA VAL A 122 13.24 -1.21 -7.26
C VAL A 122 14.32 -1.95 -8.03
N ARG A 123 13.95 -2.70 -9.08
CA ARG A 123 14.90 -3.45 -9.92
C ARG A 123 15.95 -2.51 -10.51
N GLU A 124 15.52 -1.42 -11.14
CA GLU A 124 16.40 -0.40 -11.74
C GLU A 124 17.31 0.27 -10.70
N LEU A 125 16.81 0.57 -9.49
CA LEU A 125 17.64 1.14 -8.42
C LEU A 125 18.70 0.17 -7.88
N VAL A 126 18.38 -1.12 -7.82
CA VAL A 126 19.32 -2.17 -7.43
C VAL A 126 20.43 -2.32 -8.47
N GLU A 127 20.07 -2.37 -9.76
CA GLU A 127 21.01 -2.41 -10.88
C GLU A 127 21.96 -1.19 -10.88
N ARG A 128 21.44 -0.02 -10.54
CA ARG A 128 22.21 1.23 -10.38
C ARG A 128 23.02 1.32 -9.09
N LYS A 129 22.99 0.29 -8.23
CA LYS A 129 23.67 0.25 -6.92
C LYS A 129 23.22 1.35 -5.95
N MET A 130 21.99 1.86 -6.11
CA MET A 130 21.38 2.91 -5.27
C MET A 130 20.54 2.34 -4.11
N GLU A 131 20.52 1.02 -3.95
CA GLU A 131 19.71 0.29 -2.98
C GLU A 131 19.83 0.80 -1.53
N VAL A 132 21.07 1.00 -1.03
CA VAL A 132 21.32 1.27 0.40
C VAL A 132 20.68 2.58 0.86
N GLY A 133 20.74 3.62 0.02
CA GLY A 133 20.21 4.94 0.35
C GLY A 133 18.71 5.07 0.11
N LEU A 134 18.16 4.28 -0.82
CA LEU A 134 16.80 4.42 -1.30
C LEU A 134 15.91 3.22 -0.99
N VAL A 135 16.12 2.12 -1.70
CA VAL A 135 15.30 0.90 -1.59
C VAL A 135 15.22 0.44 -0.15
N ARG A 136 16.34 0.39 0.56
CA ARG A 136 16.39 -0.02 1.97
C ARG A 136 15.62 0.91 2.89
N ARG A 137 15.65 2.22 2.62
CA ARG A 137 14.89 3.20 3.40
C ARG A 137 13.40 3.01 3.15
N ALA A 138 12.98 2.92 1.89
CA ALA A 138 11.59 2.68 1.52
C ALA A 138 11.05 1.38 2.12
N PHE A 139 11.82 0.29 2.13
CA PHE A 139 11.41 -0.96 2.77
C PHE A 139 11.26 -0.83 4.29
N ARG A 140 12.12 -0.04 4.96
CA ARG A 140 11.98 0.20 6.40
C ARG A 140 10.75 1.05 6.72
N ASP A 141 10.47 2.05 5.89
CA ASP A 141 9.28 2.88 6.04
C ASP A 141 8.02 2.06 5.77
N LEU A 142 8.05 1.18 4.76
CA LEU A 142 7.01 0.18 4.49
C LEU A 142 6.81 -0.77 5.68
N GLU A 143 7.87 -1.27 6.31
CA GLU A 143 7.78 -2.11 7.51
C GLU A 143 7.02 -1.40 8.65
N ILE A 144 7.22 -0.09 8.81
CA ILE A 144 6.53 0.70 9.83
C ILE A 144 5.04 0.86 9.46
N ILE A 145 4.73 1.12 8.19
CA ILE A 145 3.36 1.28 7.70
C ILE A 145 2.58 -0.03 7.90
N VAL A 146 3.13 -1.16 7.45
CA VAL A 146 2.51 -2.49 7.58
C VAL A 146 2.20 -2.80 9.04
N LYS A 147 3.13 -2.55 9.98
CA LYS A 147 2.87 -2.76 11.41
C LYS A 147 1.68 -1.96 11.96
N LYS A 148 1.41 -0.78 11.40
CA LYS A 148 0.33 0.09 11.86
C LYS A 148 -1.01 -0.23 11.18
N GLN A 149 -0.98 -0.78 9.97
CA GLN A 149 -2.19 -1.09 9.21
C GLN A 149 -2.69 -2.53 9.42
N MET A 150 -1.83 -3.44 9.88
CA MET A 150 -2.15 -4.88 9.94
C MET A 150 -3.41 -5.22 10.74
N GLU A 151 -3.84 -4.36 11.67
CA GLU A 151 -5.03 -4.57 12.51
C GLU A 151 -6.34 -4.64 11.71
N TRP A 152 -6.38 -4.11 10.48
CA TRP A 152 -7.57 -4.15 9.64
C TRP A 152 -7.38 -4.89 8.32
N TYR A 153 -6.23 -5.55 8.13
CA TYR A 153 -6.00 -6.35 6.93
C TYR A 153 -6.92 -7.56 6.88
N ASN A 154 -7.59 -7.72 5.76
CA ASN A 154 -8.36 -8.90 5.42
C ASN A 154 -7.55 -9.79 4.45
N LYS A 155 -8.24 -10.76 3.85
CA LYS A 155 -7.70 -11.72 2.89
C LYS A 155 -7.03 -11.05 1.68
N SER A 156 -7.63 -9.98 1.14
CA SER A 156 -7.15 -9.22 0.00
C SER A 156 -5.83 -8.49 0.29
N GLU A 157 -5.75 -7.72 1.39
CA GLU A 157 -4.50 -7.03 1.75
C GLU A 157 -3.38 -8.01 2.09
N TYR A 158 -3.70 -9.08 2.81
CA TYR A 158 -2.75 -10.15 3.12
C TYR A 158 -2.18 -10.75 1.83
N LYS A 159 -3.06 -11.18 0.92
CA LYS A 159 -2.69 -11.78 -0.37
C LYS A 159 -1.85 -10.83 -1.22
N PHE A 160 -2.27 -9.57 -1.35
CA PHE A 160 -1.54 -8.53 -2.06
C PHE A 160 -0.11 -8.35 -1.52
N LEU A 161 0.03 -8.16 -0.20
CA LEU A 161 1.33 -7.93 0.42
C LEU A 161 2.25 -9.16 0.27
N LYS A 162 1.70 -10.37 0.38
CA LYS A 162 2.45 -11.61 0.14
C LYS A 162 2.99 -11.69 -1.30
N CYS A 163 2.15 -11.40 -2.29
CA CYS A 163 2.57 -11.37 -3.70
C CYS A 163 3.62 -10.28 -3.97
N LEU A 164 3.42 -9.07 -3.42
CA LEU A 164 4.40 -7.98 -3.56
C LEU A 164 5.77 -8.39 -2.99
N LEU A 165 5.80 -8.99 -1.79
CA LEU A 165 7.04 -9.48 -1.18
C LEU A 165 7.68 -10.60 -2.02
N TRP A 166 6.88 -11.53 -2.56
CA TRP A 166 7.36 -12.58 -3.45
C TRP A 166 7.99 -12.06 -4.73
N ARG A 167 7.53 -10.92 -5.26
CA ARG A 167 8.11 -10.30 -6.46
C ARG A 167 9.34 -9.43 -6.15
N LEU A 168 9.40 -8.80 -4.98
CA LEU A 168 10.53 -7.97 -4.57
C LEU A 168 11.73 -8.79 -4.06
N TYR A 169 11.49 -9.87 -3.33
CA TYR A 169 12.54 -10.70 -2.71
C TYR A 169 13.55 -11.33 -3.70
N PRO A 170 13.14 -11.87 -4.86
CA PRO A 170 14.04 -12.53 -5.81
C PRO A 170 14.80 -11.56 -6.72
N ILE A 171 14.57 -10.24 -6.62
CA ILE A 171 15.31 -9.25 -7.43
C ILE A 171 16.82 -9.52 -7.29
N GLN A 172 17.46 -9.70 -8.45
CA GLN A 172 18.86 -10.05 -8.57
C GLN A 172 19.74 -8.91 -8.03
N ASP A 173 20.90 -9.25 -7.48
CA ASP A 173 21.91 -8.32 -6.96
C ASP A 173 21.47 -7.43 -5.77
N MET A 174 20.24 -7.60 -5.28
CA MET A 174 19.78 -6.96 -4.06
C MET A 174 20.54 -7.52 -2.85
N LYS A 175 21.13 -6.62 -2.06
CA LYS A 175 21.92 -6.99 -0.87
C LYS A 175 21.04 -7.59 0.21
N TRP A 176 21.69 -8.43 1.01
CA TRP A 176 21.04 -9.15 2.11
C TRP A 176 20.37 -8.21 3.13
N GLU A 177 20.92 -7.03 3.40
CA GLU A 177 20.32 -6.14 4.40
C GLU A 177 19.05 -5.42 3.92
N SER A 178 18.72 -5.50 2.63
CA SER A 178 17.40 -5.09 2.14
C SER A 178 16.44 -6.28 2.08
N LYS A 179 16.92 -7.46 1.67
CA LYS A 179 16.14 -8.71 1.73
C LYS A 179 15.68 -9.06 3.15
N ILE A 180 16.51 -8.79 4.17
CA ILE A 180 16.15 -9.02 5.57
C ILE A 180 14.99 -8.14 6.02
N VAL A 181 14.83 -6.93 5.45
CA VAL A 181 13.69 -6.05 5.77
C VAL A 181 12.41 -6.64 5.15
N LEU A 182 12.45 -7.07 3.89
CA LEU A 182 11.33 -7.77 3.25
C LEU A 182 10.93 -9.03 4.02
N TRP A 183 11.92 -9.82 4.48
CA TRP A 183 11.67 -11.00 5.32
C TRP A 183 11.02 -10.62 6.65
N ARG A 184 11.45 -9.53 7.30
CA ARG A 184 10.81 -9.05 8.53
C ARG A 184 9.37 -8.62 8.30
N ILE A 185 9.09 -7.91 7.20
CA ILE A 185 7.72 -7.56 6.80
C ILE A 185 6.88 -8.84 6.67
N ASN A 186 7.38 -9.85 5.96
CA ASN A 186 6.71 -11.13 5.86
C ASN A 186 6.40 -11.75 7.23
N VAL A 187 7.38 -11.78 8.14
CA VAL A 187 7.20 -12.33 9.50
C VAL A 187 6.17 -11.54 10.32
N ILE A 188 6.13 -10.22 10.18
CA ILE A 188 5.16 -9.36 10.87
C ILE A 188 3.75 -9.73 10.42
N VAL A 189 3.53 -9.80 9.11
CA VAL A 189 2.22 -10.07 8.52
C VAL A 189 1.75 -11.47 8.87
N GLU A 190 2.63 -12.48 8.74
CA GLU A 190 2.33 -13.87 9.09
C GLU A 190 1.94 -14.07 10.56
N ARG A 191 2.39 -13.18 11.46
CA ARG A 191 2.08 -13.26 12.90
C ARG A 191 0.96 -12.34 13.35
N GLY A 192 0.79 -11.21 12.66
CA GLY A 192 -0.09 -10.12 13.07
C GLY A 192 -1.48 -10.19 12.46
N VAL A 193 -1.61 -10.75 11.26
CA VAL A 193 -2.92 -10.92 10.60
C VAL A 193 -3.65 -12.12 11.20
N GLU A 194 -4.98 -12.03 11.31
CA GLU A 194 -5.83 -13.12 11.79
C GLU A 194 -5.75 -14.35 10.89
N GLU A 195 -5.86 -15.56 11.46
CA GLU A 195 -5.71 -16.80 10.68
C GLU A 195 -6.72 -16.93 9.54
N GLU A 196 -7.93 -16.41 9.73
CA GLU A 196 -9.03 -16.44 8.74
C GLU A 196 -8.68 -15.64 7.47
N ALA A 197 -7.91 -14.57 7.60
CA ALA A 197 -7.43 -13.79 6.47
C ALA A 197 -6.24 -14.45 5.74
N LYS A 198 -5.61 -15.49 6.29
CA LYS A 198 -4.40 -16.11 5.72
C LYS A 198 -4.71 -17.13 4.62
N LYS A 199 -5.27 -16.69 3.49
CA LYS A 199 -5.22 -17.48 2.25
C LYS A 199 -3.88 -17.23 1.57
N ARG A 200 -3.03 -18.27 1.50
CA ARG A 200 -1.77 -18.16 0.75
C ARG A 200 -2.09 -17.88 -0.71
N PRO A 201 -1.36 -16.96 -1.36
CA PRO A 201 -1.51 -16.79 -2.79
C PRO A 201 -1.09 -18.09 -3.49
N SER A 202 -1.87 -18.50 -4.48
CA SER A 202 -1.58 -19.60 -5.38
C SER A 202 -0.43 -19.27 -6.33
N ASP A 203 -0.32 -18.00 -6.75
CA ASP A 203 0.75 -17.48 -7.60
C ASP A 203 1.08 -15.99 -7.31
N GLU A 204 2.04 -15.41 -8.07
CA GLU A 204 2.52 -14.03 -7.87
C GLU A 204 1.56 -12.92 -8.34
N PHE A 205 0.53 -13.29 -9.11
CA PHE A 205 -0.53 -12.43 -9.63
C PHE A 205 -1.87 -12.70 -8.95
N ASP A 206 -1.93 -13.63 -7.99
CA ASP A 206 -3.18 -14.13 -7.45
C ASP A 206 -4.05 -13.04 -6.78
N TRP A 207 -3.46 -11.94 -6.33
CA TRP A 207 -4.20 -10.75 -5.86
C TRP A 207 -5.06 -10.06 -6.96
N GLN A 208 -4.89 -10.43 -8.22
CA GLN A 208 -5.72 -10.00 -9.36
C GLN A 208 -6.98 -10.87 -9.51
N ASN A 209 -6.96 -12.08 -8.95
CA ASN A 209 -8.11 -12.96 -8.92
C ASN A 209 -8.96 -12.54 -7.71
N GLN A 210 -10.04 -11.79 -7.96
CA GLN A 210 -11.12 -11.72 -7.01
C GLN A 210 -11.69 -13.14 -6.95
N ASP A 211 -11.61 -13.79 -5.78
CA ASP A 211 -12.38 -15.01 -5.58
C ASP A 211 -13.84 -14.56 -5.75
N GLU A 212 -14.51 -14.98 -6.83
CA GLU A 212 -15.97 -15.03 -6.84
C GLU A 212 -16.28 -15.98 -5.68
N ASP A 213 -16.70 -15.44 -4.54
CA ASP A 213 -17.20 -16.26 -3.46
C ASP A 213 -18.35 -17.07 -4.08
N GLU A 214 -18.11 -18.37 -4.28
CA GLU A 214 -19.18 -19.33 -4.50
C GLU A 214 -20.06 -19.22 -3.26
N ASP A 215 -21.14 -18.45 -3.38
CA ASP A 215 -22.30 -18.61 -2.53
C ASP A 215 -22.69 -20.08 -2.66
N ASP A 216 -22.26 -20.89 -1.69
CA ASP A 216 -22.82 -22.21 -1.43
C ASP A 216 -24.30 -21.95 -1.05
N GLU A 217 -25.14 -21.76 -2.06
CA GLU A 217 -26.57 -22.00 -1.94
C GLU A 217 -26.70 -23.48 -1.58
N ASP A 218 -26.84 -23.75 -0.28
CA ASP A 218 -27.39 -25.00 0.22
C ASP A 218 -28.79 -25.16 -0.41
N GLU A 219 -28.83 -25.83 -1.58
CA GLU A 219 -30.05 -26.43 -2.11
C GLU A 219 -30.49 -27.48 -1.09
N ASP A 220 -31.37 -27.07 -0.17
CA ASP A 220 -32.22 -27.98 0.60
C ASP A 220 -33.18 -28.70 -0.38
N GLU A 221 -32.66 -29.66 -1.14
CA GLU A 221 -33.44 -30.77 -1.67
C GLU A 221 -33.72 -31.74 -0.53
N ASP A 222 -34.82 -31.53 0.20
CA ASP A 222 -35.49 -32.62 0.90
C ASP A 222 -36.85 -32.89 0.26
N GLU A 223 -36.82 -33.93 -0.56
CA GLU A 223 -37.94 -34.65 -1.13
C GLU A 223 -38.87 -35.28 -0.07
N ASN A 224 -40.16 -35.32 -0.40
CA ASN A 224 -41.13 -36.38 -0.07
C ASN A 224 -41.53 -36.66 1.40
N GLU A 225 -42.73 -36.21 1.79
CA GLU A 225 -43.86 -37.08 2.18
C GLU A 225 -45.22 -36.35 2.17
#